data_AF-A0A522IJ72-F1
#
_entry.id   AF-A0A522IJ72-F1
#
_cell.length_a   1.000
_cell.length_b   1.000
_cell.length_c   1.000
_cell.angle_alpha   90.00
_cell.angle_beta   90.00
_cell.angle_gamma   90.00
#
_symmetry.space_group_name_H-M   'P 1'
#
loop_
_entity.id
_entity.type
_entity.pdbx_description
1 polymer ?
#
loop_
_entity_poly.entity_id
_entity_poly.type
_entity_poly.pdbx_seq_one_letter_code
_entity_poly.pdbx_strand_id
1 'polypeptide(L)' 'MDRIGEDLSFFQTAINLRQQRQQVLAANIANADTPNYKARDFDFSSTLQG' A
#
# COMPACT_ATOMS: atom_id res chain seq x y z
N MET A 1 -11.73 27.53 -2.36
CA MET A 1 -11.54 26.07 -2.36
C MET A 1 -10.41 25.77 -1.40
N ASP A 2 -10.72 25.03 -0.35
CA ASP A 2 -9.90 24.88 0.85
C ASP A 2 -8.78 23.86 0.61
N ARG A 3 -7.58 24.33 0.23
CA ARG A 3 -6.41 23.49 -0.11
C ARG A 3 -6.04 22.50 0.99
N ILE A 4 -6.30 22.87 2.25
CA ILE A 4 -6.02 22.02 3.41
C ILE A 4 -6.86 20.73 3.34
N GLY A 5 -8.12 20.82 2.92
CA GLY A 5 -8.97 19.64 2.77
C GLY A 5 -8.50 18.70 1.66
N GLU A 6 -8.01 19.26 0.56
CA GLU A 6 -7.45 18.52 -0.58
C GLU A 6 -6.15 17.80 -0.16
N ASP A 7 -5.22 18.51 0.48
CA ASP A 7 -3.97 17.94 0.99
C ASP A 7 -4.22 16.81 1.99
N LEU A 8 -5.15 17.01 2.94
CA LEU A 8 -5.52 15.99 3.92
C LEU A 8 -6.12 14.74 3.27
N SER A 9 -6.96 14.92 2.24
CA SER A 9 -7.54 13.79 1.50
C SER A 9 -6.49 13.00 0.74
N PHE A 10 -5.51 13.67 0.14
CA PHE A 10 -4.37 13.03 -0.53
C PHE A 10 -3.53 12.22 0.46
N PHE A 11 -3.17 12.81 1.60
CA PHE A 11 -2.41 12.10 2.63
C PHE A 11 -3.19 10.90 3.21
N GLN A 12 -4.50 11.02 3.40
CA GLN A 12 -5.32 9.91 3.86
C GLN A 12 -5.29 8.73 2.87
N THR A 13 -5.41 9.00 1.58
CA THR A 13 -5.29 7.99 0.52
C THR A 13 -3.90 7.36 0.49
N ALA A 14 -2.84 8.17 0.61
CA ALA A 14 -1.46 7.70 0.66
C ALA A 14 -1.20 6.80 1.88
N ILE A 15 -1.72 7.16 3.06
CA ILE A 15 -1.63 6.35 4.28
C ILE A 15 -2.34 5.01 4.07
N ASN A 16 -3.55 5.01 3.54
CA ASN A 16 -4.33 3.79 3.30
C ASN A 16 -3.59 2.84 2.33
N LEU A 17 -3.07 3.36 1.22
CA LEU A 17 -2.28 2.58 0.26
C LEU A 17 -1.01 2.03 0.89
N ARG A 18 -0.33 2.82 1.75
CA ARG A 18 0.85 2.36 2.49
C ARG A 18 0.51 1.23 3.47
N GLN A 19 -0.62 1.33 4.17
CA GLN A 19 -1.10 0.26 5.05
C GLN A 19 -1.36 -1.04 4.28
N GLN A 20 -2.01 -0.94 3.11
CA GLN A 20 -2.24 -2.09 2.24
C GLN A 20 -0.92 -2.73 1.78
N ARG A 21 0.09 -1.91 1.44
CA ARG A 21 1.42 -2.38 1.07
C ARG A 21 2.10 -3.11 2.21
N GLN A 22 2.00 -2.57 3.43
CA GLN A 22 2.55 -3.20 4.62
C GLN A 22 1.89 -4.55 4.93
N GLN A 23 0.59 -4.69 4.71
CA GLN A 23 -0.11 -5.97 4.88
C GLN A 23 0.39 -7.02 3.89
N VAL A 24 0.57 -6.65 2.63
CA VAL A 24 1.11 -7.54 1.60
C VAL A 24 2.55 -7.94 1.92
N LEU A 25 3.40 -6.98 2.34
CA LEU A 25 4.76 -7.28 2.78
C LEU A 25 4.78 -8.22 3.99
N ALA A 26 3.94 -7.97 5.00
CA ALA A 26 3.85 -8.80 6.19
C ALA A 26 3.39 -10.23 5.83
N ALA A 27 2.42 -10.37 4.93
CA ALA A 27 2.00 -11.67 4.41
C ALA A 27 3.15 -12.37 3.67
N ASN A 28 3.90 -11.65 2.83
CA ASN A 28 5.05 -12.21 2.14
C ASN A 28 6.14 -12.67 3.11
N ILE A 29 6.45 -11.87 4.15
CA ILE A 29 7.45 -12.21 5.17
C ILE A 29 6.99 -13.43 5.97
N ALA A 30 5.74 -13.44 6.43
CA ALA A 30 5.19 -14.55 7.21
C ALA A 30 5.17 -15.87 6.44
N ASN A 31 5.02 -15.82 5.12
CA ASN A 31 5.01 -17.00 4.26
C ASN A 31 6.32 -17.20 3.47
N ALA A 32 7.36 -16.38 3.70
CA ALA A 32 8.63 -16.46 2.98
C ALA A 32 9.30 -17.83 3.17
N ASP A 33 9.10 -18.43 4.34
CA ASP A 33 9.63 -19.75 4.70
C ASP A 33 8.71 -20.90 4.29
N THR A 34 7.57 -20.62 3.64
CA THR A 34 6.66 -21.65 3.14
C THR A 34 7.10 -22.12 1.75
N PRO A 35 7.47 -23.40 1.55
CA PRO A 35 7.86 -23.91 0.24
C PRO A 35 6.76 -23.69 -0.80
N ASN A 36 7.12 -23.24 -2.00
CA ASN A 36 6.23 -22.88 -3.11
C ASN A 36 5.36 -21.62 -2.90
N TYR A 37 5.58 -20.82 -1.86
CA TYR A 37 4.84 -19.57 -1.69
C TYR A 37 5.25 -18.53 -2.75
N LYS A 38 4.25 -17.91 -3.40
CA LYS A 38 4.45 -16.84 -4.37
C LYS A 38 4.15 -15.50 -3.71
N ALA A 39 5.19 -14.69 -3.51
CA ALA A 39 5.06 -13.34 -3.01
C ALA A 39 4.12 -12.53 -3.91
N ARG A 40 3.21 -11.78 -3.30
CA ARG A 40 2.33 -10.83 -4.01
C ARG A 40 2.93 -9.44 -3.91
N ASP A 41 2.91 -8.69 -4.98
CA ASP A 41 3.24 -7.27 -4.94
C ASP A 41 2.24 -6.49 -5.81
N PHE A 42 2.04 -5.23 -5.49
CA PHE A 42 1.24 -4.31 -6.29
C PHE A 42 1.98 -2.99 -6.41
N ASP A 43 1.86 -2.36 -7.58
CA ASP A 43 2.57 -1.11 -7.84
C ASP A 43 1.89 0.04 -7.11
N PHE A 44 2.45 0.37 -5.95
CA PHE A 44 2.04 1.51 -5.11
C PHE A 44 2.10 2.84 -5.88
N SER A 45 3.08 3.01 -6.77
CA SER A 45 3.25 4.27 -7.49
C SER A 45 2.13 4.49 -8.49
N SER A 46 1.72 3.42 -9.20
CA SER A 46 0.61 3.51 -10.14
C SER A 46 -0.74 3.62 -9.46
N THR A 47 -0.91 3.04 -8.26
CA THR A 47 -2.16 3.13 -7.48
C THR A 47 -2.34 4.46 -6.74
N LEU A 48 -1.26 5.18 -6.42
CA LEU A 48 -1.32 6.51 -5.80
C LEU A 48 -1.59 7.64 -6.81
N GLN A 49 -1.30 7.41 -8.10
CA GLN A 49 -1.48 8.40 -9.17
C GLN A 49 -2.84 8.30 -9.88
N GLY A 50 -3.70 7.36 -9.47
CA GLY A 50 -5.01 7.11 -10.05
C GLY A 50 -6.12 8.01 -9.54
#